data_AF-A0A2A2M1A6-F1
#
_entry.id   AF-A0A2A2M1A6-F1
#
_cell.length_a   1.000
_cell.length_b   1.000
_cell.length_c   1.000
_cell.angle_alpha   90.00
_cell.angle_beta   90.00
_cell.angle_gamma   90.00
#
_symmetry.space_group_name_H-M   'P 1'
#
loop_
_entity.id
_entity.type
_entity.pdbx_description
1 polymer ?
#
loop_
_entity_poly.entity_id
_entity_poly.type
_entity_poly.pdbx_seq_one_letter_code
_entity_poly.pdbx_strand_id
1 'polypeptide(L)'
;MQELTETFDFQPISVEDIVFNYLPKKLDNSIESTPEVIDHLKRDGGILTIDWILAVISSKISASMHQRFVIDIVPSVTAIMRSDNYKQRDHDRTLESFEHRHPIAFALELRVLNEEELLRETTERKEQEKTGVTDSGNLLKGMDEADKGRLERRMDQSHRCQEPFLRYFQRTKRVITLTLPGPVTNAISTVSEMLTDFGFSSKGRQQRVIAFAQSDNEFVNMDLEFYKMRKIYLKDIVKSRSEGLVTKLETVYRVIEQTGNAGDNFAVILDVDADHSKPVIYFQSFQKIGFLDGQKDQLHRTTLRSLSR
;
A
#
# COMPACT_ATOMS: atom_id res chain seq x y z
N MET A 1 8.53 2.50 1.56
CA MET A 1 8.01 2.57 0.17
C MET A 1 8.42 1.38 -0.68
N GLN A 2 9.71 1.08 -0.78
CA GLN A 2 10.23 -0.04 -1.59
C GLN A 2 9.54 -1.37 -1.28
N GLU A 3 9.50 -1.76 0.00
CA GLU A 3 8.84 -3.00 0.42
C GLU A 3 7.36 -3.07 -0.01
N LEU A 4 6.64 -1.95 0.03
CA LEU A 4 5.23 -1.89 -0.37
C LEU A 4 5.06 -2.10 -1.88
N THR A 5 6.03 -1.64 -2.67
CA THR A 5 6.07 -1.81 -4.13
C THR A 5 6.37 -3.27 -4.49
N GLU A 6 7.35 -3.85 -3.80
CA GLU A 6 7.79 -5.24 -3.99
C GLU A 6 6.75 -6.24 -3.46
N THR A 7 6.07 -5.91 -2.37
CA THR A 7 5.11 -6.81 -1.71
C THR A 7 3.70 -6.63 -2.20
N PHE A 8 3.18 -5.44 -2.52
CA PHE A 8 1.74 -5.24 -2.80
C PHE A 8 1.41 -4.72 -4.20
N ASP A 9 2.40 -4.71 -5.10
CA ASP A 9 2.27 -4.20 -6.47
C ASP A 9 1.82 -2.73 -6.57
N PHE A 10 2.12 -1.93 -5.55
CA PHE A 10 1.93 -0.50 -5.62
C PHE A 10 2.95 0.13 -6.58
N GLN A 11 2.52 1.11 -7.35
CA GLN A 11 3.41 1.98 -8.10
C GLN A 11 3.84 3.15 -7.20
N PRO A 12 5.16 3.33 -6.98
CA PRO A 12 5.66 4.39 -6.13
C PRO A 12 5.61 5.75 -6.83
N ILE A 13 5.21 6.78 -6.08
CA ILE A 13 5.32 8.17 -6.48
C ILE A 13 5.90 8.96 -5.31
N SER A 14 7.12 9.48 -5.44
CA SER A 14 7.73 10.40 -4.48
C SER A 14 7.67 11.84 -4.98
N VAL A 15 7.50 12.80 -4.06
CA VAL A 15 7.58 14.22 -4.37
C VAL A 15 8.97 14.64 -4.85
N GLU A 16 10.05 14.07 -4.32
CA GLU A 16 11.41 14.30 -4.77
C GLU A 16 11.58 13.90 -6.23
N ASP A 17 11.08 12.71 -6.61
CA ASP A 17 11.13 12.26 -8.00
C ASP A 17 10.35 13.20 -8.93
N ILE A 18 9.25 13.77 -8.45
CA ILE A 18 8.50 14.77 -9.21
C ILE A 18 9.31 16.04 -9.37
N VAL A 19 9.85 16.57 -8.27
CA VAL A 19 10.60 17.83 -8.29
C VAL A 19 11.82 17.69 -9.19
N PHE A 20 12.67 16.68 -8.98
CA PHE A 20 13.93 16.58 -9.72
C PHE A 20 13.75 16.20 -11.20
N ASN A 21 12.71 15.44 -11.56
CA ASN A 21 12.52 15.02 -12.95
C ASN A 21 11.58 15.94 -13.77
N TYR A 22 10.73 16.74 -13.11
CA TYR A 22 9.70 17.54 -13.79
C TYR A 22 9.83 19.04 -13.54
N LEU A 23 10.46 19.49 -12.45
CA LEU A 23 10.70 20.92 -12.26
C LEU A 23 11.64 21.51 -13.33
N PRO A 24 12.74 20.85 -13.75
CA PRO A 24 13.55 21.34 -14.87
C PRO A 24 12.74 21.58 -16.15
N LYS A 25 11.79 20.68 -16.44
CA LYS A 25 10.91 20.77 -17.60
C LYS A 25 9.91 21.92 -17.53
N LYS A 26 9.53 22.33 -16.31
CA LYS A 26 8.71 23.51 -16.05
C LYS A 26 9.51 24.81 -16.24
N LEU A 27 10.83 24.76 -16.03
CA LEU A 27 11.75 25.91 -16.03
C LEU A 27 12.59 26.01 -17.32
N ASP A 28 12.03 25.57 -18.44
CA ASP A 28 12.60 25.69 -19.80
C ASP A 28 13.76 24.75 -20.14
N ASN A 29 13.93 23.63 -19.41
CA ASN A 29 14.95 22.59 -19.63
C ASN A 29 16.42 23.08 -19.59
N SER A 30 16.69 24.32 -19.19
CA SER A 30 18.07 24.83 -19.03
C SER A 30 18.76 24.32 -17.77
N ILE A 31 18.04 23.59 -16.93
CA ILE A 31 18.52 23.02 -15.68
C ILE A 31 18.86 21.56 -15.95
N GLU A 32 20.14 21.22 -15.83
CA GLU A 32 20.64 19.89 -16.16
C GLU A 32 21.03 19.09 -14.91
N SER A 33 21.11 19.74 -13.75
CA SER A 33 21.64 19.14 -12.53
C SER A 33 20.78 19.34 -11.28
N THR A 34 20.79 18.36 -10.37
CA THR A 34 20.13 18.42 -9.05
C THR A 34 20.56 19.64 -8.22
N PRO A 35 21.85 20.04 -8.17
CA PRO A 35 22.27 21.26 -7.47
C PRO A 35 21.61 22.53 -8.00
N GLU A 36 21.47 22.67 -9.32
CA GLU A 36 20.78 23.81 -9.94
C GLU A 36 19.31 23.85 -9.54
N VAL A 37 18.62 22.70 -9.55
CA VAL A 37 17.23 22.60 -9.06
C VAL A 37 17.12 23.09 -7.62
N ILE A 38 18.04 22.65 -6.75
CA ILE A 38 18.09 23.07 -5.34
C ILE A 38 18.32 24.57 -5.22
N ASP A 39 19.22 25.15 -6.02
CA ASP A 39 19.49 26.57 -5.98
C ASP A 39 18.31 27.42 -6.49
N HIS A 40 17.57 26.93 -7.49
CA HIS A 40 16.31 27.55 -7.91
C HIS A 40 15.27 27.52 -6.79
N LEU A 41 15.08 26.37 -6.12
CA LEU A 41 14.15 26.25 -4.98
C LEU A 41 14.51 27.19 -3.81
N LYS A 42 15.80 27.49 -3.60
CA LYS A 42 16.23 28.46 -2.58
C LYS A 42 15.96 29.90 -2.98
N ARG A 43 16.04 30.23 -4.27
CA ARG A 43 15.86 31.60 -4.79
C ARG A 43 14.39 31.96 -4.93
N ASP A 44 13.55 31.00 -5.29
CA ASP A 44 12.10 31.19 -5.48
C ASP A 44 11.33 30.11 -4.71
N GLY A 45 10.89 30.47 -3.50
CA GLY A 45 10.07 29.61 -2.65
C GLY A 45 8.65 29.38 -3.18
N GLY A 46 8.20 30.18 -4.15
CA GLY A 46 6.86 30.11 -4.74
C GLY A 46 6.75 29.17 -5.95
N ILE A 47 7.88 28.79 -6.54
CA ILE A 47 7.99 27.98 -7.77
C ILE A 47 7.31 26.61 -7.66
N LEU A 48 7.28 26.06 -6.45
CA LEU A 48 6.78 24.74 -6.12
C LEU A 48 5.45 24.86 -5.36
N THR A 49 4.35 24.52 -6.02
CA THR A 49 3.02 24.52 -5.41
C THR A 49 2.49 23.10 -5.28
N ILE A 50 1.66 22.84 -4.26
CA ILE A 50 0.96 21.55 -4.10
C ILE A 50 0.05 21.27 -5.30
N ASP A 51 -0.62 22.29 -5.85
CA ASP A 51 -1.43 22.17 -7.07
C ASP A 51 -0.63 21.59 -8.24
N TRP A 52 0.60 22.09 -8.45
CA TRP A 52 1.46 21.59 -9.52
C TRP A 52 1.93 20.16 -9.26
N ILE A 53 2.34 19.84 -8.02
CA ILE A 53 2.74 18.47 -7.64
C ILE A 53 1.58 17.50 -7.89
N LEU A 54 0.39 17.80 -7.36
CA LEU A 54 -0.80 16.97 -7.53
C LEU A 54 -1.22 16.87 -9.00
N ALA A 55 -0.99 17.89 -9.83
CA ALA A 55 -1.22 17.81 -11.27
C ALA A 55 -0.26 16.82 -11.95
N VAL A 56 1.03 16.82 -11.58
CA VAL A 56 2.00 15.83 -12.10
C VAL A 56 1.65 14.42 -11.63
N ILE A 57 1.27 14.25 -10.36
CA ILE A 57 0.79 12.96 -9.83
C ILE A 57 -0.44 12.49 -10.61
N SER A 58 -1.40 13.38 -10.82
CA SER A 58 -2.63 13.10 -11.58
C SER A 58 -2.34 12.62 -12.99
N SER A 59 -1.36 13.24 -13.67
CA SER A 59 -0.89 12.79 -14.99
C SER A 59 -0.28 11.39 -14.96
N LYS A 60 0.52 11.07 -13.93
CA LYS A 60 1.12 9.73 -13.76
C LYS A 60 0.04 8.67 -13.52
N ILE A 61 -0.93 8.94 -12.65
CA ILE A 61 -2.03 8.01 -12.36
C ILE A 61 -2.87 7.78 -13.63
N SER A 62 -3.18 8.85 -14.37
CA SER A 62 -4.01 8.77 -15.58
C SER A 62 -3.35 7.98 -16.73
N ALA A 63 -2.02 7.89 -16.76
CA ALA A 63 -1.28 7.10 -17.76
C ALA A 63 -1.34 5.59 -17.49
N SER A 64 -1.78 5.17 -16.32
CA SER A 64 -1.68 3.79 -15.82
C SER A 64 -3.04 3.29 -15.34
N MET A 65 -3.82 2.69 -16.26
CA MET A 65 -5.12 2.12 -15.90
C MET A 65 -4.96 0.87 -15.02
N HIS A 66 -5.80 0.76 -13.99
CA HIS A 66 -5.90 -0.40 -13.08
C HIS A 66 -4.69 -0.66 -12.15
N GLN A 67 -3.79 0.31 -12.00
CA GLN A 67 -2.70 0.23 -11.01
C GLN A 67 -3.11 0.87 -9.68
N ARG A 68 -2.51 0.40 -8.59
CA ARG A 68 -2.62 1.02 -7.26
C ARG A 68 -1.34 1.81 -7.01
N PHE A 69 -1.45 2.94 -6.33
CA PHE A 69 -0.33 3.84 -6.11
C PHE A 69 -0.05 4.01 -4.62
N VAL A 70 1.22 4.13 -4.28
CA VAL A 70 1.67 4.65 -2.99
C VAL A 70 2.36 5.98 -3.24
N ILE A 71 1.85 7.03 -2.60
CA ILE A 71 2.36 8.39 -2.77
C ILE A 71 3.08 8.81 -1.50
N ASP A 72 4.37 9.07 -1.59
CA ASP A 72 5.13 9.76 -0.55
C ASP A 72 5.16 11.25 -0.84
N ILE A 73 4.30 11.95 -0.11
CA ILE A 73 4.05 13.37 -0.26
C ILE A 73 4.82 14.21 0.76
N VAL A 74 5.61 13.61 1.66
CA VAL A 74 6.36 14.37 2.67
C VAL A 74 7.81 14.47 2.24
N PRO A 75 8.32 15.65 1.88
CA PRO A 75 9.66 15.77 1.37
C PRO A 75 10.71 15.60 2.46
N SER A 76 11.76 14.85 2.13
CA SER A 76 12.99 14.67 2.91
C SER A 76 14.06 15.71 2.59
N VAL A 77 13.98 16.35 1.42
CA VAL A 77 14.95 17.36 0.96
C VAL A 77 14.60 18.74 1.53
N THR A 78 15.53 19.31 2.30
CA THR A 78 15.36 20.61 2.99
C THR A 78 14.96 21.76 2.06
N ALA A 79 15.47 21.80 0.83
CA ALA A 79 15.11 22.85 -0.12
C ALA A 79 13.62 22.78 -0.52
N ILE A 80 13.09 21.56 -0.68
CA ILE A 80 11.68 21.32 -0.98
C ILE A 80 10.82 21.66 0.24
N MET A 81 11.20 21.16 1.43
CA MET A 81 10.53 21.48 2.70
C MET A 81 10.46 22.99 2.94
N ARG A 82 11.43 23.79 2.49
CA ARG A 82 11.48 25.24 2.70
C ARG A 82 10.61 26.05 1.74
N SER A 83 10.06 25.45 0.69
CA SER A 83 9.15 26.16 -0.21
C SER A 83 7.91 26.66 0.54
N ASP A 84 7.63 27.96 0.42
CA ASP A 84 6.54 28.64 1.14
C ASP A 84 5.18 28.04 0.79
N ASN A 85 4.99 27.71 -0.48
CA ASN A 85 3.73 27.16 -1.00
C ASN A 85 3.53 25.68 -0.60
N TYR A 86 4.58 24.94 -0.29
CA TYR A 86 4.47 23.59 0.25
C TYR A 86 3.96 23.57 1.69
N LYS A 87 4.45 24.53 2.50
CA LYS A 87 4.14 24.69 3.92
C LYS A 87 2.84 25.47 4.20
N GLN A 88 2.08 25.82 3.18
CA GLN A 88 0.80 26.48 3.38
C GLN A 88 -0.09 25.60 4.27
N ARG A 89 -0.82 26.24 5.18
CA ARG A 89 -1.59 25.56 6.23
C ARG A 89 -2.84 24.85 5.71
N ASP A 90 -3.25 25.14 4.47
CA ASP A 90 -4.51 24.67 3.92
C ASP A 90 -4.31 24.26 2.46
N HIS A 91 -4.47 22.95 2.23
CA HIS A 91 -4.47 22.34 0.91
C HIS A 91 -5.85 21.70 0.59
N ASP A 92 -6.88 21.97 1.40
CA ASP A 92 -8.14 21.22 1.40
C ASP A 92 -8.81 21.25 0.01
N ARG A 93 -8.96 22.44 -0.58
CA ARG A 93 -9.61 22.58 -1.90
C ARG A 93 -8.89 21.80 -3.00
N THR A 94 -7.57 21.82 -2.98
CA THR A 94 -6.75 21.11 -3.99
C THR A 94 -6.82 19.61 -3.76
N LEU A 95 -6.76 19.17 -2.50
CA LEU A 95 -6.91 17.76 -2.13
C LEU A 95 -8.30 17.22 -2.49
N GLU A 96 -9.37 17.97 -2.22
CA GLU A 96 -10.75 17.62 -2.61
C GLU A 96 -10.87 17.47 -4.13
N SER A 97 -10.31 18.41 -4.90
CA SER A 97 -10.32 18.36 -6.36
C SER A 97 -9.49 17.21 -6.94
N PHE A 98 -8.36 16.88 -6.30
CA PHE A 98 -7.54 15.75 -6.68
C PHE A 98 -8.25 14.44 -6.39
N GLU A 99 -8.79 14.29 -5.18
CA GLU A 99 -9.47 13.08 -4.73
C GLU A 99 -10.75 12.79 -5.51
N HIS A 100 -11.51 13.82 -5.91
CA HIS A 100 -12.67 13.66 -6.76
C HIS A 100 -12.35 12.93 -8.08
N ARG A 101 -11.12 13.09 -8.59
CA ARG A 101 -10.64 12.42 -9.81
C ARG A 101 -9.95 11.09 -9.51
N HIS A 102 -9.23 11.03 -8.39
CA HIS A 102 -8.41 9.89 -7.98
C HIS A 102 -8.74 9.49 -6.55
N PRO A 103 -9.66 8.54 -6.33
CA PRO A 103 -10.07 8.12 -4.99
C PRO A 103 -8.87 7.65 -4.15
N ILE A 104 -8.74 8.20 -2.95
CA ILE A 104 -7.68 7.87 -2.00
C ILE A 104 -8.24 6.95 -0.91
N ALA A 105 -7.61 5.80 -0.66
CA ALA A 105 -8.08 4.88 0.37
C ALA A 105 -7.88 5.45 1.78
N PHE A 106 -6.64 5.84 2.10
CA PHE A 106 -6.25 6.41 3.39
C PHE A 106 -4.86 7.06 3.31
N ALA A 107 -4.54 7.85 4.33
CA ALA A 107 -3.18 8.28 4.62
C ALA A 107 -2.59 7.41 5.74
N LEU A 108 -1.35 6.97 5.55
CA LEU A 108 -0.60 6.20 6.54
C LEU A 108 0.39 7.13 7.24
N GLU A 109 0.19 7.33 8.54
CA GLU A 109 1.10 8.08 9.40
C GLU A 109 1.97 7.09 10.18
N LEU A 110 3.29 7.16 9.98
CA LEU A 110 4.26 6.39 10.78
C LEU A 110 4.80 7.30 11.88
N ARG A 111 4.40 7.06 13.13
CA ARG A 111 4.81 7.87 14.29
C ARG A 111 5.81 7.11 15.14
N VAL A 112 6.93 7.74 15.49
CA VAL A 112 7.88 7.16 16.45
C VAL A 112 7.55 7.67 17.85
N LEU A 113 7.42 6.77 18.83
CA LEU A 113 6.95 7.12 20.18
C LEU A 113 7.88 8.07 20.95
N ASN A 114 9.18 7.88 20.80
CA ASN A 114 10.19 8.70 21.46
C ASN A 114 11.13 9.30 20.42
N GLU A 115 10.62 10.31 19.72
CA GLU A 115 11.44 11.15 18.83
C GLU A 115 12.67 11.72 19.55
N GLU A 116 12.55 12.03 20.85
CA GLU A 116 13.66 12.46 21.71
C GLU A 116 14.74 11.38 21.92
N GLU A 117 14.34 10.10 21.98
CA GLU A 117 15.31 9.00 22.11
C GLU A 117 16.07 8.80 20.80
N LEU A 118 15.45 9.04 19.63
CA LEU A 118 16.17 9.09 18.35
C LEU A 118 17.20 10.23 18.32
N LEU A 119 16.85 11.40 18.87
CA LEU A 119 17.79 12.51 19.01
C LEU A 119 18.96 12.13 19.93
N ARG A 120 18.71 11.37 21.00
CA ARG A 120 19.73 10.94 21.97
C ARG A 120 20.62 9.80 21.46
N GLU A 121 20.04 8.75 20.86
CA GLU A 121 20.79 7.63 20.27
C GLU A 121 21.73 8.07 19.14
N THR A 122 21.33 9.08 18.35
CA THR A 122 22.18 9.64 17.29
C THR A 122 23.45 10.30 17.86
N THR A 123 23.32 10.94 19.01
CA THR A 123 24.43 11.52 19.78
C THR A 123 25.31 10.42 20.39
N GLU A 124 24.71 9.44 21.06
CA GLU A 124 25.42 8.36 21.77
C GLU A 124 26.17 7.40 20.84
N ARG A 125 25.61 7.02 19.68
CA ARG A 125 26.30 6.15 18.71
C ARG A 125 27.56 6.80 18.14
N LYS A 126 27.55 8.13 17.96
CA LYS A 126 28.73 8.90 17.51
C LYS A 126 29.78 9.06 18.62
N GLU A 127 29.41 9.05 19.89
CA GLU A 127 30.36 9.06 21.00
C GLU A 127 31.11 7.72 21.10
N GLN A 128 30.41 6.60 20.88
CA GLN A 128 31.03 5.27 20.88
C GLN A 128 32.01 5.06 19.71
N GLU A 129 31.69 5.56 18.51
CA GLU A 129 32.61 5.55 17.35
C GLU A 129 33.86 6.43 17.54
N LYS A 130 33.86 7.37 18.51
CA LYS A 130 34.90 8.39 18.69
C LYS A 130 35.86 8.14 19.85
N THR A 131 35.71 7.03 20.59
CA THR A 131 36.65 6.67 21.68
C THR A 131 38.08 6.36 21.21
N GLY A 132 38.39 6.48 19.90
CA GLY A 132 39.72 6.29 19.32
C GLY A 132 40.53 7.56 18.96
N VAL A 133 40.02 8.79 19.12
CA VAL A 133 40.78 10.01 18.74
C VAL A 133 40.69 11.09 19.83
N THR A 134 41.83 11.36 20.47
CA THR A 134 42.00 12.37 21.53
C THR A 134 42.18 13.80 20.99
N ASP A 135 41.79 14.77 21.82
CA ASP A 135 42.14 16.22 21.79
C ASP A 135 41.36 17.22 20.92
N SER A 136 40.02 17.12 20.87
CA SER A 136 39.19 18.23 20.31
C SER A 136 37.83 18.43 21.01
N GLY A 137 37.76 18.27 22.34
CA GLY A 137 36.51 18.24 23.10
C GLY A 137 35.59 19.47 22.97
N ASN A 138 36.14 20.69 22.90
CA ASN A 138 35.31 21.92 22.86
C ASN A 138 34.78 22.28 21.45
N LEU A 139 35.54 21.94 20.39
CA LEU A 139 35.10 22.14 19.00
C LEU A 139 34.09 21.05 18.59
N LEU A 140 34.24 19.83 19.11
CA LEU A 140 33.32 18.72 18.84
C LEU A 140 31.98 18.86 19.56
N LYS A 141 31.95 19.38 20.79
CA LYS A 141 30.69 19.61 21.53
C LYS A 141 29.78 20.60 20.79
N GLY A 142 30.33 21.66 20.21
CA GLY A 142 29.59 22.60 19.37
C GLY A 142 29.13 22.01 18.02
N MET A 143 29.84 21.00 17.50
CA MET A 143 29.45 20.31 16.25
C MET A 143 28.29 19.33 16.49
N ASP A 144 28.27 18.67 17.64
CA ASP A 144 27.19 17.75 18.02
C ASP A 144 25.90 18.49 18.40
N GLU A 145 26.00 19.61 19.12
CA GLU A 145 24.87 20.51 19.36
C GLU A 145 24.33 21.11 18.05
N ALA A 146 25.20 21.41 17.08
CA ALA A 146 24.80 21.88 15.76
C ALA A 146 24.10 20.79 14.94
N ASP A 147 24.55 19.53 15.02
CA ASP A 147 23.92 18.40 14.35
C ASP A 147 22.57 18.04 14.97
N LYS A 148 22.46 18.05 16.30
CA LYS A 148 21.19 17.92 17.03
C LYS A 148 20.22 19.02 16.63
N GLY A 149 20.65 20.28 16.67
CA GLY A 149 19.82 21.41 16.26
C GLY A 149 19.43 21.38 14.77
N ARG A 150 20.25 20.79 13.90
CA ARG A 150 19.89 20.54 12.49
C ARG A 150 18.82 19.46 12.36
N LEU A 151 18.95 18.38 13.14
CA LEU A 151 17.99 17.28 13.13
C LEU A 151 16.62 17.75 13.66
N GLU A 152 16.59 18.45 14.79
CA GLU A 152 15.37 19.06 15.36
C GLU A 152 14.68 19.99 14.37
N ARG A 153 15.43 20.89 13.72
CA ARG A 153 14.89 21.78 12.68
C ARG A 153 14.31 21.01 11.49
N ARG A 154 14.92 19.88 11.12
CA ARG A 154 14.43 19.04 10.02
C ARG A 154 13.15 18.31 10.40
N MET A 155 13.03 17.87 11.66
CA MET A 155 11.82 17.25 12.19
C MET A 155 10.65 18.24 12.23
N ASP A 156 10.84 19.44 12.79
CA ASP A 156 9.83 20.52 12.77
C ASP A 156 9.41 20.88 11.34
N GLN A 157 10.36 20.94 10.40
CA GLN A 157 10.05 21.19 8.98
C GLN A 157 9.22 20.08 8.35
N SER A 158 9.56 18.82 8.63
CA SER A 158 8.79 17.65 8.18
C SER A 158 7.37 17.69 8.73
N HIS A 159 7.21 17.91 10.04
CA HIS A 159 5.92 18.02 10.71
C HIS A 159 5.04 19.12 10.10
N ARG A 160 5.62 20.28 9.77
CA ARG A 160 4.89 21.36 9.08
C ARG A 160 4.47 21.00 7.66
N CYS A 161 5.23 20.17 6.95
CA CYS A 161 4.88 19.74 5.60
C CYS A 161 3.78 18.67 5.60
N GLN A 162 3.77 17.76 6.59
CA GLN A 162 2.73 16.71 6.67
C GLN A 162 1.40 17.21 7.24
N GLU A 163 1.42 18.23 8.13
CA GLU A 163 0.26 18.68 8.89
C GLU A 163 -0.99 18.98 8.03
N PRO A 164 -0.90 19.72 6.91
CA PRO A 164 -2.09 20.01 6.10
C PRO A 164 -2.72 18.73 5.50
N PHE A 165 -1.91 17.76 5.09
CA PHE A 165 -2.40 16.48 4.57
C PHE A 165 -3.05 15.65 5.66
N LEU A 166 -2.39 15.52 6.82
CA LEU A 166 -2.93 14.78 7.96
C LEU A 166 -4.26 15.39 8.42
N ARG A 167 -4.35 16.71 8.55
CA ARG A 167 -5.57 17.43 8.92
C ARG A 167 -6.73 17.10 7.98
N TYR A 168 -6.49 17.12 6.67
CA TYR A 168 -7.49 16.76 5.65
C TYR A 168 -8.00 15.31 5.83
N PHE A 169 -7.09 14.35 5.97
CA PHE A 169 -7.46 12.94 6.11
C PHE A 169 -8.04 12.61 7.49
N GLN A 170 -7.68 13.33 8.55
CA GLN A 170 -8.28 13.22 9.88
C GLN A 170 -9.75 13.66 9.83
N ARG A 171 -10.04 14.79 9.18
CA ARG A 171 -11.42 15.29 8.97
C ARG A 171 -12.28 14.27 8.22
N THR A 172 -11.69 13.56 7.26
CA THR A 172 -12.37 12.50 6.49
C THR A 172 -12.29 11.11 7.15
N LYS A 173 -11.71 10.99 8.35
CA LYS A 173 -11.56 9.74 9.13
C LYS A 173 -10.79 8.63 8.41
N ARG A 174 -9.74 8.99 7.67
CA ARG A 174 -8.93 8.08 6.86
C ARG A 174 -7.43 8.21 7.15
N VAL A 175 -7.05 8.56 8.37
CA VAL A 175 -5.67 8.41 8.82
C VAL A 175 -5.53 7.10 9.58
N ILE A 176 -4.58 6.29 9.14
CA ILE A 176 -4.11 5.12 9.86
C ILE A 176 -2.78 5.50 10.50
N THR A 177 -2.74 5.60 11.82
CA THR A 177 -1.51 5.90 12.55
C THR A 177 -0.90 4.60 13.06
N LEU A 178 0.32 4.30 12.61
CA LEU A 178 1.13 3.23 13.15
C LEU A 178 2.21 3.80 14.03
N THR A 179 2.19 3.35 15.28
CA THR A 179 3.07 3.83 16.32
C THR A 179 4.23 2.84 16.49
N LEU A 180 5.44 3.29 16.21
CA LEU A 180 6.65 2.48 16.15
C LEU A 180 7.51 2.69 17.41
N PRO A 181 7.80 1.63 18.17
CA PRO A 181 8.74 1.71 19.29
C PRO A 181 10.18 1.65 18.78
N GLY A 182 11.00 2.67 19.09
CA GLY A 182 12.46 2.64 18.94
C GLY A 182 13.01 2.17 17.58
N PRO A 183 14.29 1.76 17.47
CA PRO A 183 14.88 1.41 16.18
C PRO A 183 14.10 0.28 15.49
N VAL A 184 13.66 0.61 14.29
CA VAL A 184 12.45 0.10 13.62
C VAL A 184 12.69 -1.28 12.98
N THR A 185 12.74 -2.34 13.77
CA THR A 185 12.89 -3.71 13.24
C THR A 185 11.58 -4.28 12.69
N ASN A 186 10.41 -3.77 13.11
CA ASN A 186 9.11 -4.39 12.80
C ASN A 186 8.12 -3.50 12.02
N ALA A 187 8.45 -2.26 11.63
CA ALA A 187 7.46 -1.43 10.91
C ALA A 187 6.99 -2.07 9.60
N ILE A 188 7.92 -2.70 8.88
CA ILE A 188 7.61 -3.37 7.63
C ILE A 188 6.57 -4.47 7.84
N SER A 189 6.80 -5.37 8.81
CA SER A 189 5.87 -6.47 9.07
C SER A 189 4.51 -5.95 9.54
N THR A 190 4.48 -4.95 10.43
CA THR A 190 3.23 -4.32 10.89
C THR A 190 2.46 -3.66 9.75
N VAL A 191 3.13 -2.92 8.86
CA VAL A 191 2.46 -2.29 7.70
C VAL A 191 1.94 -3.36 6.75
N SER A 192 2.70 -4.42 6.49
CA SER A 192 2.30 -5.51 5.61
C SER A 192 1.11 -6.31 6.14
N GLU A 193 1.08 -6.59 7.44
CA GLU A 193 -0.05 -7.23 8.11
C GLU A 193 -1.29 -6.34 8.03
N MET A 194 -1.16 -5.06 8.37
CA MET A 194 -2.24 -4.08 8.24
C MET A 194 -2.81 -4.03 6.81
N LEU A 195 -1.96 -3.92 5.79
CA LEU A 195 -2.42 -3.90 4.40
C LEU A 195 -3.12 -5.21 4.00
N THR A 196 -2.63 -6.34 4.49
CA THR A 196 -3.27 -7.63 4.29
C THR A 196 -4.67 -7.67 4.89
N ASP A 197 -4.85 -7.15 6.10
CA ASP A 197 -6.14 -7.08 6.80
C ASP A 197 -7.13 -6.16 6.08
N PHE A 198 -6.64 -5.10 5.42
CA PHE A 198 -7.44 -4.27 4.51
C PHE A 198 -7.77 -4.94 3.17
N GLY A 199 -7.29 -6.18 2.95
CA GLY A 199 -7.58 -6.96 1.76
C GLY A 199 -6.62 -6.71 0.59
N PHE A 200 -5.49 -6.02 0.80
CA PHE A 200 -4.46 -5.93 -0.24
C PHE A 200 -3.75 -7.28 -0.38
N SER A 201 -3.70 -7.79 -1.62
CA SER A 201 -2.99 -9.02 -1.93
C SER A 201 -1.49 -8.76 -2.04
N SER A 202 -0.67 -9.53 -1.33
CA SER A 202 0.77 -9.49 -1.51
C SER A 202 1.23 -10.36 -2.70
N LYS A 203 2.19 -9.85 -3.48
CA LYS A 203 3.01 -10.57 -4.44
C LYS A 203 3.60 -11.79 -3.75
N GLY A 204 3.42 -12.96 -4.36
CA GLY A 204 3.92 -14.22 -3.83
C GLY A 204 2.98 -14.92 -2.83
N ARG A 205 1.97 -14.24 -2.25
CA ARG A 205 0.86 -14.97 -1.62
C ARG A 205 0.02 -15.56 -2.73
N GLN A 206 0.24 -16.83 -3.03
CA GLN A 206 -0.53 -17.53 -4.05
C GLN A 206 -2.02 -17.37 -3.71
N GLN A 207 -2.77 -16.78 -4.64
CA GLN A 207 -4.21 -16.69 -4.51
C GLN A 207 -4.75 -18.12 -4.45
N ARG A 208 -5.28 -18.50 -3.29
CA ARG A 208 -5.89 -19.80 -3.07
C ARG A 208 -7.30 -19.77 -3.62
N VAL A 209 -7.55 -20.55 -4.66
CA VAL A 209 -8.87 -20.75 -5.24
C VAL A 209 -9.58 -21.85 -4.45
N ILE A 210 -10.80 -21.54 -4.00
CA ILE A 210 -11.71 -22.53 -3.40
C ILE A 210 -12.95 -22.60 -4.30
N ALA A 211 -13.12 -23.71 -5.00
CA ALA A 211 -14.30 -23.97 -5.82
C ALA A 211 -15.28 -24.86 -5.06
N PHE A 212 -16.57 -24.56 -5.15
CA PHE A 212 -17.62 -25.36 -4.52
C PHE A 212 -18.46 -26.03 -5.62
N ALA A 213 -18.75 -27.31 -5.45
CA ALA A 213 -19.65 -28.07 -6.33
C ALA A 213 -20.60 -28.94 -5.50
N GLN A 214 -21.75 -29.30 -6.06
CA GLN A 214 -22.66 -30.23 -5.39
C GLN A 214 -22.11 -31.66 -5.45
N SER A 215 -21.50 -32.03 -6.58
CA SER A 215 -20.94 -33.37 -6.84
C SER A 215 -19.59 -33.31 -7.54
N ASP A 216 -18.85 -34.44 -7.54
CA ASP A 216 -17.59 -34.57 -8.31
C ASP A 216 -17.78 -34.35 -9.81
N ASN A 217 -18.96 -34.65 -10.35
CA ASN A 217 -19.22 -34.60 -11.78
C ASN A 217 -19.09 -33.18 -12.34
N GLU A 218 -19.32 -32.16 -11.53
CA GLU A 218 -19.18 -30.75 -11.92
C GLU A 218 -17.71 -30.34 -12.15
N PHE A 219 -16.75 -31.12 -11.62
CA PHE A 219 -15.33 -30.90 -11.85
C PHE A 219 -14.75 -31.76 -12.99
N VAL A 220 -15.55 -32.58 -13.69
CA VAL A 220 -15.06 -33.51 -14.73
C VAL A 220 -14.34 -32.81 -15.88
N ASN A 221 -14.76 -31.59 -16.24
CA ASN A 221 -14.13 -30.80 -17.28
C ASN A 221 -13.00 -29.89 -16.76
N MET A 222 -12.64 -30.00 -15.48
CA MET A 222 -11.60 -29.20 -14.85
C MET A 222 -10.39 -30.08 -14.56
N ASP A 223 -9.22 -29.65 -15.02
CA ASP A 223 -7.96 -30.31 -14.69
C ASP A 223 -7.51 -29.94 -13.26
N LEU A 224 -8.08 -30.63 -12.28
CA LEU A 224 -7.79 -30.40 -10.87
C LEU A 224 -6.32 -30.62 -10.52
N GLU A 225 -5.61 -31.49 -11.27
CA GLU A 225 -4.19 -31.77 -11.03
C GLU A 225 -3.32 -30.59 -11.51
N PHE A 226 -3.57 -30.10 -12.73
CA PHE A 226 -2.89 -28.91 -13.25
C PHE A 226 -3.06 -27.69 -12.33
N TYR A 227 -4.27 -27.50 -11.80
CA TYR A 227 -4.58 -26.41 -10.87
C TYR A 227 -4.19 -26.71 -9.42
N LYS A 228 -3.58 -27.86 -9.11
CA LYS A 228 -3.21 -28.26 -7.73
C LYS A 228 -4.39 -28.18 -6.75
N MET A 229 -5.58 -28.56 -7.21
CA MET A 229 -6.80 -28.54 -6.41
C MET A 229 -6.95 -29.82 -5.60
N ARG A 230 -6.94 -29.68 -4.28
CA ARG A 230 -7.20 -30.76 -3.33
C ARG A 230 -8.69 -30.87 -3.08
N LYS A 231 -9.23 -32.07 -3.20
CA LYS A 231 -10.64 -32.34 -2.93
C LYS A 231 -10.92 -32.37 -1.42
N ILE A 232 -11.98 -31.70 -1.00
CA ILE A 232 -12.54 -31.75 0.34
C ILE A 232 -14.00 -32.15 0.20
N TYR A 233 -14.39 -33.30 0.73
CA TYR A 233 -15.79 -33.69 0.80
C TYR A 233 -16.37 -33.17 2.10
N LEU A 234 -17.45 -32.41 2.02
CA LEU A 234 -18.08 -31.81 3.18
C LEU A 234 -18.55 -32.89 4.18
N LYS A 235 -19.02 -34.04 3.67
CA LYS A 235 -19.39 -35.20 4.48
C LYS A 235 -18.26 -35.78 5.33
N ASP A 236 -17.00 -35.57 4.94
CA ASP A 236 -15.84 -36.13 5.64
C ASP A 236 -15.38 -35.23 6.80
N ILE A 237 -15.76 -33.95 6.78
CA ILE A 237 -15.28 -32.95 7.74
C ILE A 237 -16.39 -32.38 8.64
N VAL A 238 -17.65 -32.48 8.23
CA VAL A 238 -18.82 -32.03 9.00
C VAL A 238 -19.45 -33.21 9.74
N LYS A 239 -19.64 -33.08 11.06
CA LYS A 239 -20.12 -34.18 11.91
C LYS A 239 -21.62 -34.45 11.75
N SER A 240 -22.42 -33.40 11.57
CA SER A 240 -23.87 -33.54 11.34
C SER A 240 -24.32 -32.82 10.08
N ARG A 241 -25.12 -33.52 9.26
CA ARG A 241 -25.75 -32.96 8.06
C ARG A 241 -26.73 -31.83 8.38
N SER A 242 -27.27 -31.78 9.60
CA SER A 242 -28.18 -30.72 10.07
C SER A 242 -27.47 -29.41 10.46
N GLU A 243 -26.13 -29.37 10.44
CA GLU A 243 -25.39 -28.14 10.73
C GLU A 243 -25.71 -27.04 9.71
N GLY A 244 -25.76 -25.79 10.20
CA GLY A 244 -26.00 -24.61 9.38
C GLY A 244 -24.87 -24.36 8.38
N LEU A 245 -25.17 -23.66 7.29
CA LEU A 245 -24.21 -23.35 6.23
C LEU A 245 -22.96 -22.62 6.75
N VAL A 246 -23.13 -21.68 7.69
CA VAL A 246 -22.02 -20.92 8.28
C VAL A 246 -21.04 -21.86 8.99
N THR A 247 -21.53 -22.74 9.85
CA THR A 247 -20.71 -23.73 10.57
C THR A 247 -20.00 -24.71 9.62
N LYS A 248 -20.67 -25.08 8.53
CA LYS A 248 -20.09 -25.91 7.45
C LYS A 248 -18.93 -25.18 6.76
N LEU A 249 -19.10 -23.90 6.42
CA LEU A 249 -18.06 -23.07 5.79
C LEU A 249 -16.88 -22.80 6.74
N GLU A 250 -17.14 -22.50 8.02
CA GLU A 250 -16.09 -22.36 9.04
C GLU A 250 -15.27 -23.65 9.19
N THR A 251 -15.94 -24.80 9.13
CA THR A 251 -15.27 -26.11 9.19
C THR A 251 -14.38 -26.34 7.97
N VAL A 252 -14.85 -26.02 6.76
CA VAL A 252 -14.05 -26.05 5.53
C VAL A 252 -12.84 -25.13 5.65
N TYR A 253 -13.04 -23.89 6.09
CA TYR A 253 -11.99 -22.90 6.25
C TYR A 253 -10.90 -23.40 7.22
N ARG A 254 -11.30 -23.93 8.38
CA ARG A 254 -10.39 -24.49 9.38
C ARG A 254 -9.57 -25.66 8.82
N VAL A 255 -10.18 -26.56 8.05
CA VAL A 255 -9.46 -27.69 7.42
C VAL A 255 -8.45 -27.18 6.40
N ILE A 256 -8.81 -26.18 5.60
CA ILE A 256 -7.93 -25.55 4.61
C ILE A 256 -6.74 -24.86 5.28
N GLU A 257 -6.94 -24.19 6.42
CA GLU A 257 -5.84 -23.58 7.19
C GLU A 257 -4.93 -24.62 7.83
N GLN A 258 -5.50 -25.71 8.37
CA GLN A 258 -4.73 -26.74 9.07
C GLN A 258 -3.95 -27.65 8.12
N THR A 259 -4.44 -27.88 6.90
CA THR A 259 -3.91 -28.90 6.00
C THR A 259 -3.29 -28.33 4.72
N GLY A 260 -3.58 -27.08 4.37
CA GLY A 260 -3.21 -26.50 3.10
C GLY A 260 -1.85 -25.81 3.09
N ASN A 261 -0.99 -26.17 2.14
CA ASN A 261 0.27 -25.47 1.92
C ASN A 261 0.09 -24.13 1.18
N ALA A 262 1.13 -23.29 1.23
CA ALA A 262 1.20 -22.06 0.44
C ALA A 262 1.20 -22.40 -1.06
N GLY A 263 0.02 -22.36 -1.68
CA GLY A 263 -0.19 -22.68 -3.10
C GLY A 263 -1.17 -23.81 -3.41
N ASP A 264 -1.69 -24.48 -2.39
CA ASP A 264 -2.78 -25.43 -2.58
C ASP A 264 -4.07 -24.68 -2.93
N ASN A 265 -4.78 -25.15 -3.95
CA ASN A 265 -6.16 -24.79 -4.26
C ASN A 265 -7.09 -25.90 -3.75
N PHE A 266 -8.39 -25.62 -3.62
CA PHE A 266 -9.34 -26.57 -3.03
C PHE A 266 -10.62 -26.68 -3.84
N ALA A 267 -11.05 -27.93 -4.05
CA ALA A 267 -12.35 -28.26 -4.61
C ALA A 267 -13.22 -28.86 -3.49
N VAL A 268 -14.26 -28.14 -3.08
CA VAL A 268 -15.16 -28.52 -1.99
C VAL A 268 -16.42 -29.14 -2.57
N ILE A 269 -16.63 -30.42 -2.28
CA ILE A 269 -17.80 -31.18 -2.71
C ILE A 269 -18.82 -31.15 -1.58
N LEU A 270 -19.94 -30.49 -1.82
CA LEU A 270 -20.99 -30.29 -0.82
C LEU A 270 -21.78 -31.57 -0.50
N ASP A 271 -21.81 -32.53 -1.43
CA ASP A 271 -22.50 -33.82 -1.28
C ASP A 271 -23.97 -33.62 -0.87
N VAL A 272 -24.67 -32.79 -1.65
CA VAL A 272 -26.11 -32.56 -1.47
C VAL A 272 -26.81 -33.75 -2.09
N ASP A 273 -27.31 -34.68 -1.27
CA ASP A 273 -28.29 -35.66 -1.73
C ASP A 273 -29.39 -34.90 -2.51
N ALA A 274 -29.78 -35.43 -3.67
CA ALA A 274 -30.64 -34.81 -4.68
C ALA A 274 -32.07 -34.53 -4.19
N ASP A 275 -32.23 -33.76 -3.13
CA ASP A 275 -33.48 -33.13 -2.75
C ASP A 275 -33.62 -31.87 -3.61
N HIS A 276 -34.17 -32.06 -4.80
CA HIS A 276 -34.43 -31.03 -5.81
C HIS A 276 -35.40 -29.92 -5.37
N SER A 277 -35.65 -29.77 -4.06
CA SER A 277 -36.72 -28.94 -3.55
C SER A 277 -36.29 -27.58 -3.00
N LYS A 278 -35.02 -27.29 -2.68
CA LYS A 278 -34.60 -25.97 -2.11
C LYS A 278 -33.14 -25.56 -2.45
N PRO A 279 -32.83 -24.25 -2.41
CA PRO A 279 -32.22 -23.54 -3.53
C PRO A 279 -30.73 -23.85 -3.71
N VAL A 280 -30.35 -23.96 -4.98
CA VAL A 280 -29.01 -23.71 -5.48
C VAL A 280 -28.52 -22.41 -4.85
N ILE A 281 -27.50 -22.49 -4.00
CA ILE A 281 -26.82 -21.31 -3.48
C ILE A 281 -26.09 -20.69 -4.67
N TYR A 282 -26.73 -19.73 -5.34
CA TYR A 282 -26.03 -18.80 -6.20
C TYR A 282 -25.21 -17.91 -5.27
N PHE A 283 -23.89 -18.10 -5.26
CA PHE A 283 -22.97 -17.09 -4.75
C PHE A 283 -23.03 -15.88 -5.71
N GLN A 284 -24.06 -15.05 -5.58
CA GLN A 284 -24.07 -13.73 -6.20
C GLN A 284 -23.06 -12.86 -5.45
N SER A 285 -22.05 -12.41 -6.19
CA SER A 285 -21.01 -11.45 -5.83
C SER A 285 -19.96 -11.90 -4.80
N PHE A 286 -18.92 -12.57 -5.29
CA PHE A 286 -17.56 -12.23 -4.89
C PHE A 286 -16.81 -11.72 -6.13
N GLN A 287 -16.00 -10.68 -5.93
CA GLN A 287 -15.19 -10.03 -6.95
C GLN A 287 -14.45 -11.07 -7.80
N LYS A 288 -14.80 -11.12 -9.09
CA LYS A 288 -14.01 -11.61 -10.23
C LYS A 288 -12.94 -12.65 -9.86
N ILE A 289 -13.37 -13.88 -9.54
CA ILE A 289 -12.49 -15.04 -9.66
C ILE A 289 -12.25 -15.21 -11.16
N GLY A 290 -11.01 -14.98 -11.60
CA GLY A 290 -10.63 -15.12 -13.00
C GLY A 290 -10.80 -16.57 -13.43
N PHE A 291 -11.82 -16.82 -14.24
CA PHE A 291 -11.90 -18.06 -15.01
C PHE A 291 -10.83 -17.98 -16.12
N LEU A 292 -9.77 -18.77 -15.99
CA LEU A 292 -8.96 -19.18 -17.13
C LEU A 292 -9.69 -20.35 -17.78
N ASP A 293 -10.69 -20.04 -18.59
CA ASP A 293 -11.19 -21.01 -19.56
C ASP A 293 -10.32 -20.92 -20.80
N GLY A 294 -9.53 -21.97 -21.02
CA GLY A 294 -8.76 -22.16 -22.23
C GLY A 294 -9.68 -22.65 -23.35
N GLN A 295 -10.21 -21.71 -24.14
CA GLN A 295 -10.54 -22.01 -25.53
C GLN A 295 -9.59 -21.22 -26.43
N LYS A 296 -8.83 -22.00 -27.18
CA LYS A 296 -7.90 -21.59 -28.23
C LYS A 296 -8.48 -20.47 -29.09
N ASP A 297 -7.63 -19.50 -29.41
CA ASP A 297 -7.68 -18.64 -30.60
C ASP A 297 -9.05 -18.13 -31.05
N GLN A 298 -9.38 -16.88 -30.71
CA GLN A 298 -9.50 -15.79 -31.70
C GLN A 298 -10.01 -14.51 -31.02
N LEU A 299 -9.37 -13.40 -31.37
CA LEU A 299 -9.95 -12.06 -31.29
C LEU A 299 -11.41 -12.12 -31.77
N HIS A 300 -12.36 -11.67 -30.94
CA HIS A 300 -13.35 -10.67 -31.35
C HIS A 300 -13.92 -9.97 -30.12
N ARG A 301 -13.73 -8.65 -30.07
CA ARG A 301 -14.55 -7.74 -29.28
C ARG A 301 -16.01 -8.00 -29.63
N THR A 302 -16.88 -8.27 -28.67
CA THR A 302 -18.29 -7.90 -28.78
C THR A 302 -18.87 -7.66 -27.39
N THR A 303 -19.21 -6.39 -27.13
CA THR A 303 -20.12 -5.95 -26.08
C THR A 303 -21.50 -6.56 -26.33
N LEU A 304 -22.10 -7.28 -25.39
CA LEU A 304 -23.54 -7.57 -25.47
C LEU A 304 -24.26 -7.37 -24.13
N ARG A 305 -25.33 -6.60 -24.27
CA ARG A 305 -26.24 -6.05 -23.27
C ARG A 305 -27.09 -7.13 -22.63
N SER A 306 -27.56 -6.85 -21.42
CA SER A 306 -28.67 -7.57 -20.82
C SER A 306 -29.89 -7.55 -21.74
N LEU A 307 -30.49 -8.72 -21.93
CA LEU A 307 -31.89 -8.82 -22.31
C LEU A 307 -32.57 -9.62 -21.21
N SER A 308 -33.41 -8.90 -20.48
CA SER A 308 -34.41 -9.46 -19.58
C SER A 308 -35.60 -9.94 -20.40
N ARG A 309 -35.98 -11.20 -20.23
CA ARG A 309 -37.29 -11.66 -19.75
C ARG A 309 -37.28 -13.17 -19.59
#